data_AF-A0A976HJU9-F1
#
_entry.id   AF-A0A976HJU9-F1
#
_cell.length_a   1.000
_cell.length_b   1.000
_cell.length_c   1.000
_cell.angle_alpha   90.00
_cell.angle_beta   90.00
_cell.angle_gamma   90.00
#
_symmetry.space_group_name_H-M   'P 1'
#
loop_
_entity.id
_entity.type
_entity.pdbx_description
1 polymer ?
#
loop_
_entity_poly.entity_id
_entity_poly.type
_entity_poly.pdbx_seq_one_letter_code
_entity_poly.pdbx_strand_id
1 'polypeptide(L)'
;MVDLPVSHVLPELAEALASRGVAVLQAPPGAGKTTLVPLDLLARRIVQGRILMLEPRRLAARASAERMAETLGEPVGRTVGYRIRGEAKVSAATRIEVVTEGIMTRMIQTDPELSGVGLVIFDEFHERSLN
;
A
#
# COMPACT_ATOMS: atom_id res chain seq x y z
N MET A 1 3.71 -16.68 -11.57
CA MET A 1 3.54 -15.79 -10.41
C MET A 1 4.76 -16.01 -9.53
N VAL A 2 5.44 -14.95 -9.08
CA VAL A 2 6.64 -15.11 -8.25
C VAL A 2 6.22 -15.67 -6.89
N ASP A 3 6.76 -16.82 -6.51
CA ASP A 3 6.51 -17.42 -5.19
C ASP A 3 7.36 -16.70 -4.15
N LEU A 4 6.77 -15.68 -3.52
CA LEU A 4 7.43 -14.89 -2.47
C LEU A 4 7.02 -15.43 -1.10
N PRO A 5 7.90 -15.43 -0.09
CA PRO A 5 7.59 -16.01 1.24
C PRO A 5 6.32 -15.47 1.90
N VAL A 6 5.92 -14.23 1.62
CA VAL A 6 4.68 -13.64 2.15
C VAL A 6 3.42 -14.33 1.60
N SER A 7 3.49 -15.04 0.47
CA SER A 7 2.34 -15.68 -0.19
C SER A 7 1.57 -16.62 0.73
N HIS A 8 2.29 -17.34 1.59
CA HIS A 8 1.72 -18.34 2.51
C HIS A 8 0.81 -17.75 3.58
N VAL A 9 1.00 -16.48 3.94
CA VAL A 9 0.24 -15.81 5.01
C VAL A 9 -0.87 -14.89 4.50
N LEU A 10 -0.98 -14.70 3.18
CA LEU A 10 -2.00 -13.82 2.58
C LEU A 10 -3.45 -14.25 2.88
N PRO A 11 -3.82 -15.54 2.87
CA PRO A 11 -5.18 -15.95 3.23
C PRO A 11 -5.54 -15.59 4.67
N GLU A 12 -4.65 -15.86 5.63
CA GLU A 12 -4.84 -15.55 7.04
C GLU A 12 -4.91 -14.03 7.28
N LEU A 13 -4.05 -13.26 6.59
CA LEU A 13 -4.08 -11.80 6.65
C LEU A 13 -5.42 -11.24 6.15
N ALA A 14 -5.93 -11.74 5.03
CA ALA A 14 -7.21 -11.31 4.47
C ALA A 14 -8.38 -11.63 5.43
N GLU A 15 -8.37 -12.80 6.07
CA GLU A 15 -9.38 -13.19 7.06
C GLU A 15 -9.32 -12.31 8.32
N ALA A 16 -8.11 -12.03 8.83
CA ALA A 16 -7.93 -11.13 9.97
C ALA A 16 -8.45 -9.72 9.68
N LEU A 17 -8.16 -9.18 8.49
CA LEU A 17 -8.65 -7.87 8.07
C LEU A 17 -10.18 -7.87 7.91
N ALA A 18 -10.77 -8.91 7.31
CA ALA A 18 -12.22 -9.00 7.12
C ALA A 18 -13.00 -9.14 8.44
N SER A 19 -12.44 -9.87 9.41
CA SER A 19 -13.11 -10.16 10.69
C SER A 19 -12.87 -9.10 11.77
N ARG A 20 -11.69 -8.47 11.79
CA ARG A 20 -11.27 -7.55 12.88
C ARG A 20 -11.02 -6.12 12.40
N GLY A 21 -10.88 -5.89 11.10
CA GLY A 21 -10.52 -4.58 10.53
C GLY A 21 -9.07 -4.17 10.73
N VAL A 22 -8.24 -5.00 11.39
CA VAL A 22 -6.84 -4.70 11.70
C VAL A 22 -6.00 -5.98 11.73
N ALA A 23 -4.75 -5.87 11.26
CA ALA A 23 -3.77 -6.95 11.33
C ALA A 23 -2.35 -6.37 11.42
N VAL A 24 -1.44 -7.15 11.99
CA VAL A 24 0.00 -6.88 11.97
C VAL A 24 0.66 -8.01 11.19
N LEU A 25 1.30 -7.66 10.08
CA LEU A 25 2.07 -8.61 9.27
C LEU A 25 3.56 -8.45 9.57
N GLN A 26 4.17 -9.51 10.08
CA GLN A 26 5.62 -9.59 10.23
C GLN A 26 6.17 -10.61 9.24
N ALA A 27 7.12 -10.18 8.41
CA ALA A 27 7.90 -11.07 7.57
C ALA A 27 9.32 -10.49 7.37
N PRO A 28 10.33 -11.31 7.03
CA PRO A 28 11.68 -10.83 6.77
C PRO A 28 11.75 -9.77 5.65
N PRO A 29 12.80 -8.93 5.61
CA PRO A 29 13.10 -8.10 4.45
C PRO A 29 13.20 -8.96 3.18
N GLY A 30 12.75 -8.42 2.04
CA GLY A 30 12.72 -9.16 0.77
C GLY A 30 11.62 -10.22 0.64
N ALA A 31 10.80 -10.46 1.69
CA ALA A 31 9.71 -11.44 1.63
C ALA A 31 8.54 -11.05 0.71
N GLY A 32 8.53 -9.83 0.15
CA GLY A 32 7.48 -9.35 -0.75
C GLY A 32 6.34 -8.56 -0.10
N LYS A 33 6.48 -8.15 1.17
CA LYS A 33 5.42 -7.44 1.91
C LYS A 33 4.91 -6.21 1.15
N THR A 34 5.81 -5.29 0.85
CA THR A 34 5.55 -4.00 0.20
C THR A 34 4.89 -4.13 -1.19
N THR A 35 5.21 -5.18 -1.94
CA THR A 35 4.88 -5.27 -3.37
C THR A 35 3.82 -6.33 -3.69
N LEU A 36 3.64 -7.35 -2.85
CA LEU A 36 2.65 -8.40 -3.09
C LEU A 36 1.38 -8.21 -2.24
N VAL A 37 1.52 -7.77 -0.99
CA VAL A 37 0.37 -7.66 -0.06
C VAL A 37 -0.70 -6.69 -0.59
N PRO A 38 -0.38 -5.45 -1.01
CA PRO A 38 -1.42 -4.54 -1.49
C PRO A 38 -2.13 -5.08 -2.75
N LEU A 39 -1.39 -5.75 -3.63
CA LEU A 39 -1.93 -6.34 -4.87
C LEU A 39 -2.89 -7.50 -4.58
N ASP A 40 -2.51 -8.43 -3.70
CA ASP A 40 -3.35 -9.57 -3.32
C ASP A 40 -4.62 -9.10 -2.59
N LEU A 41 -4.49 -8.18 -1.65
CA LEU A 41 -5.63 -7.61 -0.93
C LEU A 41 -6.61 -6.87 -1.87
N LEU A 42 -6.08 -6.13 -2.85
CA LEU A 42 -6.90 -5.51 -3.90
C LEU A 42 -7.61 -6.57 -4.76
N ALA A 43 -6.90 -7.62 -5.18
CA ALA A 43 -7.46 -8.69 -6.02
C ALA A 43 -8.57 -9.46 -5.29
N ARG A 44 -8.43 -9.67 -3.98
CA ARG A 44 -9.45 -10.30 -3.11
C ARG A 44 -10.63 -9.39 -2.81
N ARG A 45 -10.53 -8.08 -3.09
CA ARG A 45 -11.56 -7.07 -2.80
C ARG A 45 -11.96 -7.05 -1.32
N ILE A 46 -10.96 -7.17 -0.42
CA ILE A 46 -11.23 -7.22 1.04
C ILE A 46 -11.85 -5.93 1.58
N VAL A 47 -11.69 -4.81 0.88
CA VAL A 47 -12.25 -3.50 1.24
C VAL A 47 -12.85 -2.83 0.01
N GLN A 48 -13.81 -1.93 0.25
CA GLN A 48 -14.31 -1.01 -0.78
C GLN A 48 -13.43 0.25 -0.82
N GLY A 49 -13.28 0.88 -1.99
CA GLY A 49 -12.45 2.07 -2.14
C GLY A 49 -10.98 1.77 -2.44
N ARG A 50 -10.09 2.71 -2.11
CA ARG A 50 -8.65 2.64 -2.38
C ARG A 50 -7.88 2.09 -1.19
N ILE A 51 -6.72 1.50 -1.49
CA ILE A 51 -5.68 1.16 -0.51
C ILE A 51 -4.67 2.31 -0.49
N LEU A 52 -4.45 2.89 0.69
CA LEU A 52 -3.43 3.92 0.92
C LEU A 52 -2.26 3.28 1.67
N MET A 53 -1.07 3.27 1.06
CA MET A 53 0.11 2.66 1.68
C MET A 53 1.12 3.73 2.05
N LEU A 54 1.42 3.86 3.34
CA LEU A 54 2.53 4.68 3.82
C LEU A 54 3.84 3.93 3.59
N GLU A 55 4.79 4.59 2.93
CA GLU A 55 6.18 4.18 2.82
C GLU A 55 7.07 5.36 3.25
N PRO A 56 7.87 5.24 4.33
CA PRO A 56 8.59 6.36 4.92
C PRO A 56 9.59 7.03 3.97
N ARG A 57 10.15 6.27 3.02
CA ARG A 57 11.24 6.77 2.15
C ARG A 57 10.73 7.09 0.75
N ARG A 58 10.94 8.33 0.30
CA ARG A 58 10.51 8.79 -1.05
C ARG A 58 10.92 7.86 -2.19
N LEU A 59 12.18 7.41 -2.18
CA LEU A 59 12.69 6.51 -3.23
C LEU A 59 12.01 5.14 -3.17
N ALA A 60 11.79 4.60 -1.98
CA ALA A 60 11.09 3.34 -1.78
C ALA A 60 9.60 3.45 -2.16
N ALA A 61 8.94 4.57 -1.86
CA ALA A 61 7.54 4.81 -2.22
C ALA A 61 7.34 4.80 -3.74
N ARG A 62 8.26 5.44 -4.47
CA ARG A 62 8.27 5.40 -5.93
C ARG A 62 8.58 3.99 -6.45
N ALA A 63 9.65 3.37 -5.94
CA ALA A 63 10.09 2.05 -6.40
C ALA A 63 9.03 0.96 -6.13
N SER A 64 8.32 1.02 -5.00
CA SER A 64 7.27 0.04 -4.67
C SER A 64 6.07 0.18 -5.62
N ALA A 65 5.62 1.41 -5.89
CA ALA A 65 4.55 1.66 -6.86
C ALA A 65 4.94 1.24 -8.29
N GLU A 66 6.16 1.56 -8.73
CA GLU A 66 6.69 1.13 -10.04
C GLU A 66 6.76 -0.41 -10.14
N ARG A 67 7.26 -1.09 -9.10
CA ARG A 67 7.35 -2.56 -9.06
C ARG A 67 5.98 -3.23 -9.06
N MET A 68 5.02 -2.68 -8.32
CA MET A 68 3.64 -3.18 -8.31
C MET A 68 2.96 -2.98 -9.67
N ALA A 69 3.12 -1.82 -10.31
CA ALA A 69 2.60 -1.57 -11.66
C ALA A 69 3.22 -2.50 -12.71
N GLU A 70 4.54 -2.73 -12.64
CA GLU A 70 5.25 -3.71 -13.47
C GLU A 70 4.67 -5.13 -13.29
N THR A 71 4.40 -5.53 -12.05
CA THR A 71 3.79 -6.84 -11.73
C THR A 71 2.42 -7.01 -12.38
N LEU A 72 1.67 -5.91 -12.54
CA LEU A 72 0.38 -5.87 -13.22
C LEU A 72 0.49 -5.68 -14.75
N GLY A 73 1.69 -5.45 -15.28
CA GLY A 73 1.92 -5.21 -16.71
C GLY A 73 1.34 -3.89 -17.22
N GLU A 74 1.30 -2.85 -16.38
CA GLU A 74 0.71 -1.55 -16.72
C GLU A 74 1.60 -0.37 -16.30
N PRO A 75 1.40 0.83 -16.87
CA PRO A 75 2.12 2.01 -16.42
C PRO A 75 1.69 2.44 -15.01
N VAL A 76 2.66 2.92 -14.23
CA VAL A 76 2.41 3.58 -12.94
C VAL A 76 1.46 4.78 -13.13
N GLY A 77 0.55 4.96 -12.17
CA GLY A 77 -0.54 5.94 -12.22
C GLY A 77 -1.86 5.40 -12.76
N ARG A 78 -1.89 4.17 -13.30
CA ARG A 78 -3.14 3.46 -13.61
C ARG A 78 -3.73 2.86 -12.34
N THR A 79 -3.64 1.55 -12.10
CA THR A 79 -4.18 0.88 -10.90
C THR A 79 -3.31 1.18 -9.68
N VAL A 80 -1.99 1.21 -9.86
CA VAL A 80 -1.04 1.53 -8.80
C VAL A 80 -0.35 2.86 -9.11
N GLY A 81 -0.32 3.76 -8.13
CA GLY A 81 0.30 5.07 -8.24
C GLY A 81 1.01 5.48 -6.96
N TYR A 82 1.63 6.65 -6.98
CA TYR A 82 2.25 7.22 -5.79
C TYR A 82 2.10 8.73 -5.73
N ARG A 83 2.23 9.27 -4.52
CA ARG A 83 2.33 10.71 -4.26
C ARG A 83 3.41 10.96 -3.22
N ILE A 84 4.45 11.69 -3.64
CA ILE A 84 5.57 12.11 -2.81
C ILE A 84 5.75 13.62 -2.92
N ARG A 85 6.59 14.22 -2.08
CA ARG A 85 6.87 15.67 -2.19
C ARG A 85 7.41 15.99 -3.59
N GLY A 86 6.71 16.87 -4.30
CA GLY A 86 7.11 17.38 -5.63
C GLY A 86 6.79 16.47 -6.81
N GLU A 87 6.24 15.28 -6.61
CA GLU A 87 5.89 14.35 -7.70
C GLU A 87 4.66 13.51 -7.33
N ALA A 88 3.72 13.38 -8.27
CA ALA A 88 2.57 12.50 -8.14
C ALA A 88 2.29 11.81 -9.47
N LYS A 89 2.11 10.49 -9.43
CA LYS A 89 1.67 9.67 -10.56
C LYS A 89 0.45 8.88 -10.14
N VAL A 90 -0.71 9.50 -10.26
CA VAL A 90 -2.03 8.95 -9.89
C VAL A 90 -3.08 9.39 -10.89
N SER A 91 -4.19 8.65 -10.97
CA SER A 91 -5.35 8.99 -11.79
C SER A 91 -6.65 8.57 -11.10
N ALA A 92 -7.80 8.85 -11.71
CA ALA A 92 -9.09 8.33 -11.24
C ALA A 92 -9.16 6.78 -11.26
N ALA A 93 -8.29 6.13 -12.03
CA ALA A 93 -8.19 4.67 -12.07
C ALA A 93 -7.38 4.09 -10.90
N THR A 94 -6.63 4.92 -10.16
CA THR A 94 -5.76 4.45 -9.08
C THR A 94 -6.56 3.82 -7.95
N ARG A 95 -6.13 2.63 -7.53
CA ARG A 95 -6.69 1.83 -6.44
C ARG A 95 -5.69 1.58 -5.33
N ILE A 96 -4.40 1.56 -5.62
CA ILE A 96 -3.32 1.55 -4.62
C ILE A 96 -2.53 2.86 -4.78
N GLU A 97 -2.53 3.71 -3.76
CA GLU A 97 -1.74 4.95 -3.73
C GLU A 97 -0.67 4.82 -2.65
N VAL A 98 0.60 4.79 -3.07
CA VAL A 98 1.74 4.80 -2.15
C VAL A 98 2.12 6.25 -1.82
N VAL A 99 2.19 6.58 -0.53
CA VAL A 99 2.44 7.94 -0.06
C VAL A 99 3.55 7.96 0.97
N THR A 100 4.26 9.08 1.04
CA THR A 100 5.19 9.36 2.15
C THR A 100 4.46 10.00 3.33
N GLU A 101 5.08 9.96 4.50
CA GLU A 101 4.51 10.44 5.77
C GLU A 101 3.91 11.84 5.69
N GLY A 102 4.68 12.84 5.27
CA GLY A 102 4.16 14.21 5.15
C GLY A 102 2.99 14.37 4.16
N ILE A 103 2.88 13.48 3.16
CA ILE A 103 1.72 13.45 2.25
C ILE A 103 0.50 12.86 2.96
N MET A 104 0.65 11.72 3.63
CA MET A 104 -0.43 11.09 4.40
C MET A 104 -0.95 12.02 5.51
N THR A 105 -0.05 12.64 6.28
CA THR A 105 -0.43 13.61 7.33
C THR A 105 -1.26 14.75 6.76
N ARG A 106 -0.87 15.30 5.60
CA ARG A 106 -1.64 16.36 4.95
C ARG A 106 -2.99 15.86 4.43
N MET A 107 -3.07 14.64 3.93
CA MET A 107 -4.34 14.02 3.52
C MET A 107 -5.29 13.91 4.70
N ILE A 108 -4.84 13.38 5.84
CA ILE A 108 -5.63 13.23 7.07
C ILE A 108 -6.05 14.60 7.64
N GLN A 109 -5.16 15.60 7.63
CA GLN A 109 -5.52 16.95 8.07
C GLN A 109 -6.58 17.62 7.18
N THR A 110 -6.59 17.28 5.88
CA THR A 110 -7.55 17.82 4.92
C THR A 110 -8.89 17.10 4.98
N ASP A 111 -8.84 15.77 5.11
CA ASP A 111 -10.00 14.87 5.20
C ASP A 111 -9.72 13.82 6.28
N PRO A 112 -10.14 14.07 7.54
CA PRO A 112 -9.90 13.15 8.65
C PRO A 112 -10.60 11.80 8.51
N GLU A 113 -11.65 11.71 7.69
CA GLU A 113 -12.37 10.47 7.41
C GLU A 113 -11.67 9.63 6.33
N LEU A 114 -10.70 10.21 5.61
CA LEU A 114 -10.05 9.60 4.44
C LEU A 114 -11.08 9.02 3.46
N SER A 115 -12.05 9.84 3.06
CA SER A 115 -13.17 9.45 2.22
C SER A 115 -12.74 8.66 0.98
N GLY A 116 -13.33 7.48 0.81
CA GLY A 116 -13.03 6.57 -0.31
C GLY A 116 -11.75 5.74 -0.16
N VAL A 117 -11.07 5.79 0.98
CA VAL A 117 -10.01 4.84 1.38
C VAL A 117 -10.65 3.74 2.23
N GLY A 118 -10.46 2.49 1.84
CA GLY A 118 -10.96 1.33 2.58
C GLY A 118 -9.92 0.64 3.45
N LEU A 119 -8.64 0.83 3.13
CA LEU A 119 -7.53 0.22 3.85
C LEU A 119 -6.35 1.17 3.88
N VAL A 120 -5.75 1.31 5.06
CA VAL A 120 -4.45 1.96 5.25
C VAL A 120 -3.42 0.90 5.60
N ILE A 121 -2.29 0.90 4.90
CA ILE A 121 -1.15 0.03 5.16
C ILE A 121 0.02 0.91 5.65
N PHE A 122 0.57 0.59 6.81
CA PHE A 122 1.81 1.21 7.30
C PHE A 122 2.97 0.28 6.99
N ASP A 123 3.73 0.59 5.93
CA ASP A 123 4.92 -0.19 5.60
C ASP A 123 6.11 0.21 6.47
N GLU A 124 7.05 -0.71 6.65
CA GLU A 124 8.27 -0.50 7.43
C GLU A 124 8.02 0.08 8.85
N PHE A 125 6.89 -0.27 9.48
CA PHE A 125 6.48 0.23 10.81
C PHE A 125 7.55 0.06 11.92
N HIS A 126 8.48 -0.86 11.72
CA HIS A 126 9.60 -1.09 12.62
C HIS A 126 10.62 0.07 12.67
N GLU A 127 10.62 0.98 11.69
CA GLU A 127 11.52 2.14 11.68
C GLU A 127 11.21 3.16 12.79
N ARG A 128 10.09 3.01 13.53
CA ARG A 128 9.67 3.90 14.65
C ARG A 128 9.88 5.39 14.32
N SER A 129 9.45 5.83 13.13
CA SER A 129 9.54 7.23 12.73
C SER A 129 8.79 8.10 13.76
N LEU A 130 9.53 8.98 14.43
CA LEU A 130 9.03 9.99 15.36
C LEU A 130 9.58 11.33 14.85
N ASN A 131 9.01 11.85 13.76
CA ASN A 131 9.37 13.18 13.25
C ASN A 131 8.13 14.05 13.03
#